data_AF-A0A7X2SU47-F1
#
_entry.id   AF-A0A7X2SU47-F1
#
_cell.length_a   1.000
_cell.length_b   1.000
_cell.length_c   1.000
_cell.angle_alpha   90.00
_cell.angle_beta   90.00
_cell.angle_gamma   90.00
#
_symmetry.space_group_name_H-M   'P 1'
#
loop_
_entity.id
_entity.type
_entity.pdbx_description
1 polymer ?
#
loop_
_entity_poly.entity_id
_entity_poly.type
_entity_poly.pdbx_seq_one_letter_code
_entity_poly.pdbx_strand_id
1 'polypeptide(L)' 'KKLDMNHSLEFWELAFSDPKAEWRNWNGPYFDNHYPTRKDWVAGRELDYLENDMRKIIYVDGEMVGSVSAYYDDGYLER' A
#
# COMPACT_ATOMS: atom_id res chain seq x y z
N LYS A 1 -9.17 -9.02 -1.39
CA LYS A 1 -8.19 -10.13 -1.13
C LYS A 1 -6.98 -9.55 -0.37
N LYS A 2 -6.24 -10.30 0.45
CA LYS A 2 -4.95 -9.84 1.02
C LYS A 2 -3.86 -9.87 -0.06
N LEU A 3 -2.81 -9.07 0.08
CA LEU A 3 -1.63 -9.21 -0.78
C LEU A 3 -0.85 -10.46 -0.35
N ASP A 4 -0.54 -11.32 -1.31
CA ASP A 4 0.29 -12.50 -1.11
C ASP A 4 1.68 -12.30 -1.73
N MET A 5 2.65 -13.12 -1.32
CA MET A 5 4.06 -12.96 -1.70
C MET A 5 4.28 -13.02 -3.21
N ASN A 6 3.51 -13.84 -3.93
CA ASN A 6 3.70 -14.05 -5.36
C ASN A 6 3.35 -12.79 -6.17
N HIS A 7 2.46 -11.94 -5.66
CA HIS A 7 2.02 -10.71 -6.32
C HIS A 7 2.63 -9.46 -5.67
N SER A 8 3.60 -9.60 -4.76
CA SER A 8 4.23 -8.49 -4.04
C SER A 8 4.85 -7.45 -4.99
N LEU A 9 5.63 -7.92 -5.98
CA LEU A 9 6.30 -7.03 -6.93
C LEU A 9 5.33 -6.39 -7.91
N GLU A 10 4.32 -7.13 -8.38
CA GLU A 10 3.27 -6.58 -9.24
C GLU A 10 2.51 -5.45 -8.54
N PHE A 11 2.22 -5.63 -7.25
CA PHE A 11 1.63 -4.58 -6.43
C PHE A 11 2.54 -3.35 -6.31
N TRP A 12 3.85 -3.54 -6.07
CA TRP A 12 4.80 -2.43 -6.02
C TRP A 12 4.87 -1.69 -7.35
N GLU A 13 4.87 -2.43 -8.47
CA GLU A 13 4.87 -1.84 -9.81
C GLU A 13 3.62 -0.98 -10.04
N LEU A 14 2.44 -1.51 -9.73
CA LEU A 14 1.18 -0.79 -9.85
C LEU A 14 1.11 0.45 -8.94
N ALA A 15 1.51 0.31 -7.67
CA ALA A 15 1.30 1.35 -6.67
C ALA A 15 2.38 2.43 -6.70
N PHE A 16 3.66 2.06 -6.88
CA PHE A 16 4.77 2.95 -6.53
C PHE A 16 5.79 3.19 -7.65
N SER A 17 5.81 2.38 -8.71
CA SER A 17 6.86 2.49 -9.74
C SER A 17 6.79 3.76 -10.59
N ASP A 18 5.58 4.28 -10.84
CA ASP A 18 5.40 5.53 -11.57
C ASP A 18 5.48 6.74 -10.62
N PRO A 19 6.55 7.56 -10.68
CA PRO A 19 6.68 8.77 -9.86
C PRO A 19 5.67 9.86 -10.25
N LYS A 20 5.02 9.76 -11.41
CA LYS A 20 4.04 10.72 -11.92
C LYS A 20 2.60 10.18 -11.87
N ALA A 21 2.36 9.07 -11.17
CA ALA A 21 1.03 8.48 -11.05
C ALA A 21 0.01 9.52 -10.55
N GLU A 22 -1.15 9.61 -11.21
CA GLU A 22 -2.14 10.67 -10.98
C GLU A 22 -2.62 10.73 -9.53
N TRP A 23 -2.82 9.57 -8.91
CA TRP A 23 -3.31 9.45 -7.53
C TRP A 23 -2.41 10.18 -6.51
N ARG A 24 -1.12 10.39 -6.81
CA ARG A 24 -0.20 11.13 -5.92
C ARG A 24 -0.62 12.58 -5.73
N ASN A 25 -1.39 13.14 -6.66
CA ASN A 25 -1.95 14.50 -6.54
C ASN A 25 -3.14 14.56 -5.58
N TRP A 26 -3.68 13.41 -5.16
CA TRP A 26 -4.90 13.32 -4.36
C TRP A 26 -4.60 13.00 -2.89
N ASN A 27 -3.32 12.90 -2.52
CA ASN A 27 -2.92 12.78 -1.12
C ASN A 27 -3.27 14.06 -0.37
N GLY A 28 -3.78 13.89 0.85
CA GLY A 28 -4.00 15.02 1.77
C GLY A 28 -2.69 15.74 2.08
N PRO A 29 -2.72 17.05 2.41
CA PRO A 29 -1.54 17.89 2.59
C PRO A 29 -0.66 17.52 3.79
N TYR A 30 -1.08 16.52 4.59
CA TYR A 30 -0.40 16.05 5.79
C TYR A 30 0.38 14.74 5.58
N PHE A 31 0.24 14.09 4.41
CA PHE A 31 1.01 12.90 4.12
C PHE A 31 2.40 13.29 3.63
N ASP A 32 3.41 12.80 4.33
CA ASP A 32 4.78 12.85 3.85
C ASP A 32 4.90 11.89 2.66
N ASN A 33 5.24 12.41 1.48
CA ASN A 33 5.19 11.69 0.21
C ASN A 33 6.39 10.72 0.05
N HIS A 34 6.67 9.93 1.08
CA HIS A 34 7.70 8.90 1.09
C HIS A 34 7.13 7.57 0.58
N TYR A 35 7.37 7.30 -0.69
CA TYR A 35 7.02 6.05 -1.34
C TYR A 35 8.22 5.08 -1.34
N PRO A 36 8.00 3.77 -1.10
CA PRO A 36 9.10 2.83 -1.04
C PRO A 36 9.75 2.65 -2.41
N THR A 37 11.07 2.71 -2.47
CA THR A 37 11.79 2.32 -3.69
C THR A 37 11.68 0.81 -3.90
N ARG A 38 11.96 0.32 -5.12
CA ARG A 38 12.02 -1.13 -5.38
C ARG A 38 13.02 -1.83 -4.47
N LYS A 39 14.14 -1.16 -4.17
CA LYS A 39 15.18 -1.67 -3.28
C LYS A 39 14.66 -1.81 -1.85
N ASP A 40 13.97 -0.79 -1.33
CA ASP A 40 13.40 -0.83 0.02
C ASP A 40 12.31 -1.91 0.11
N TRP A 41 11.51 -2.04 -0.95
CA TRP A 41 10.47 -3.06 -1.08
C TRP A 41 11.03 -4.47 -0.87
N VAL A 42 11.99 -4.87 -1.71
CA VAL A 42 12.63 -6.20 -1.63
C VAL A 42 13.53 -6.38 -0.41
N ALA A 43 13.93 -5.30 0.24
CA ALA A 43 14.70 -5.34 1.49
C ALA A 43 13.83 -5.60 2.74
N GLY A 44 12.52 -5.75 2.56
CA GLY A 44 11.60 -6.16 3.63
C GLY A 44 10.42 -5.23 3.86
N ARG A 45 10.35 -4.08 3.19
CA ARG A 45 9.20 -3.16 3.30
C ARG A 45 7.89 -3.80 2.83
N GLU A 46 7.96 -4.80 1.96
CA GLU A 46 6.80 -5.60 1.53
C GLU A 46 6.09 -6.31 2.69
N LEU A 47 6.80 -6.66 3.76
CA LEU A 47 6.25 -7.35 4.92
C LEU A 47 5.18 -6.52 5.65
N ASP A 48 5.24 -5.18 5.55
CA ASP A 48 4.21 -4.28 6.10
C ASP A 48 2.86 -4.41 5.35
N TYR A 49 2.87 -5.01 4.15
CA TYR A 49 1.74 -5.12 3.24
C TYR A 49 1.21 -6.55 3.11
N LEU A 50 2.10 -7.54 3.15
CA LEU A 50 1.76 -8.95 3.00
C LEU A 50 0.87 -9.43 4.15
N GLU A 51 -0.16 -10.20 3.80
CA GLU A 51 -1.09 -10.83 4.75
C GLU A 51 -1.74 -9.90 5.79
N ASN A 52 -1.68 -8.58 5.56
CA ASN A 52 -2.16 -7.56 6.47
C ASN A 52 -3.70 -7.47 6.45
N ASP A 53 -4.35 -7.58 7.61
CA ASP A 53 -5.82 -7.50 7.69
C ASP A 53 -6.38 -6.12 7.40
N MET A 54 -5.59 -5.09 7.65
CA MET A 54 -5.92 -3.69 7.42
C MET A 54 -5.66 -3.23 5.99
N ARG A 55 -5.18 -4.13 5.10
CA ARG A 55 -4.91 -3.82 3.69
C ARG A 55 -5.57 -4.87 2.80
N LYS A 56 -6.32 -4.42 1.80
CA LYS A 56 -6.96 -5.30 0.81
C LYS A 56 -6.64 -4.82 -0.59
N ILE A 57 -6.39 -5.78 -1.47
CA ILE A 57 -6.22 -5.58 -2.90
C ILE A 57 -7.60 -5.55 -3.59
N ILE A 58 -7.75 -4.60 -4.50
CA ILE A 58 -8.91 -4.39 -5.36
C ILE A 58 -8.63 -5.08 -6.69
N TYR A 59 -9.56 -5.92 -7.12
CA TYR A 59 -9.52 -6.59 -8.41
C TYR A 59 -10.74 -6.22 -9.24
N VAL A 60 -10.55 -6.03 -10.55
CA VAL A 60 -11.61 -5.88 -11.55
C VAL A 60 -11.33 -6.88 -12.66
N ASP A 61 -12.29 -7.74 -12.98
CA ASP A 61 -12.14 -8.80 -14.00
C ASP A 61 -10.88 -9.68 -13.84
N GLY A 62 -10.43 -9.87 -12.61
CA GLY A 62 -9.23 -10.66 -12.27
C GLY A 62 -7.92 -9.88 -12.30
N GLU A 63 -7.92 -8.61 -12.72
CA GLU A 63 -6.74 -7.75 -12.76
C GLU A 63 -6.61 -6.92 -11.47
N MET A 64 -5.39 -6.81 -10.95
CA MET A 64 -5.08 -5.97 -9.79
C MET A 64 -5.11 -4.49 -10.21
N VAL A 65 -6.00 -3.70 -9.62
CA VAL A 65 -6.15 -2.26 -9.98
C VAL A 65 -5.83 -1.30 -8.84
N GLY A 66 -5.56 -1.83 -7.63
CA GLY A 66 -5.09 -1.02 -6.52
C GLY A 66 -5.27 -1.68 -5.16
N SER A 67 -5.23 -0.87 -4.11
CA SER A 67 -5.50 -1.34 -2.75
C SER A 67 -6.26 -0.30 -1.94
N VAL A 68 -6.94 -0.78 -0.91
CA VAL A 68 -7.52 0.02 0.15
C VAL A 68 -6.87 -0.39 1.47
N SER A 69 -6.54 0.60 2.29
CA SER A 69 -6.05 0.39 3.64
C SER A 69 -6.92 1.11 4.64
N ALA A 70 -7.12 0.50 5.80
CA ALA A 70 -7.67 1.16 6.96
C ALA A 70 -6.57 1.35 8.01
N TYR A 71 -6.72 2.40 8.83
CA TYR A 71 -5.90 2.65 9.98
C TYR A 71 -6.80 3.21 11.08
N TYR A 72 -6.63 2.73 12.30
CA TYR A 72 -7.25 3.26 13.49
C TYR A 72 -6.17 3.37 14.57
N ASP A 73 -6.24 4.45 15.35
CA ASP A 73 -5.40 4.66 16.52
C ASP A 73 -6.33 5.02 17.67
N ASP A 74 -6.75 3.99 18.40
CA ASP A 74 -7.47 4.15 19.65
C ASP A 74 -6.40 4.36 20.72
N GLY A 75 -5.96 5.62 20.88
CA GLY A 75 -5.05 5.99 21.95
C GLY A 75 -5.55 5.54 23.32
N TYR A 76 -4.72 5.62 24.35
CA TYR A 76 -5.17 5.29 25.70
C TYR A 76 -6.32 6.22 26.11
N LEU A 77 -7.50 5.66 26.37
CA LEU A 77 -8.59 6.40 27.03
C LEU A 77 -8.09 6.83 28.40
N GLU A 78 -7.83 8.12 28.59
CA GLU A 78 -7.65 8.68 29.93
C GLU A 78 -8.98 8.53 30.69
N ARG A 79 -8.92 7.86 31.85
CA ARG A 79 -10.06 7.66 32.75
C ARG A 79 -10.10 8.73 33.82
#